data_AF-A0A2I0NDT5-F1
#
_entry.id   AF-A0A2I0NDT5-F1
#
_cell.length_a   1.000
_cell.length_b   1.000
_cell.length_c   1.000
_cell.angle_alpha   90.00
_cell.angle_beta   90.00
_cell.angle_gamma   90.00
#
_symmetry.space_group_name_H-M   'P 1'
#
loop_
_entity.id
_entity.type
_entity.pdbx_description
1 polymer ?
#
loop_
_entity_poly.entity_id
_entity_poly.type
_entity_poly.pdbx_seq_one_letter_code
_entity_poly.pdbx_strand_id
1 'polypeptide(L)'
;YIEDKGKETEYLENPFARYLSAIIYENEAKFQDAVIEYRKIKSATPGLAAIMDQELNRLKKRPKLNDLVVFVDMGKSPQKAEVSHKGNGKNSKGLGVVVSIVYAQYKARPYAVKSCKVLVNGTETGQTIPLYHLGKTILDQYEKSKGKLIGKLIARAALKTAVQAGGQAMMKSDNTAVKVAGLAAAIFGAASAAVERADLRSWTTLPDQIHMQRSYGLAPGKQVVQLSYLDAAGNEIGRSAEQEVMIPEGQIGVAYFRVVR
;
A
#
# COMPACT_ATOMS: atom_id res chain seq x y z
N TYR A 1 2.50 -15.26 11.73
CA TYR A 1 1.35 -14.44 11.35
C TYR A 1 0.25 -14.82 12.32
N ILE A 2 -0.12 -13.96 13.25
CA ILE A 2 -1.20 -14.25 14.20
C ILE A 2 -2.38 -13.47 13.67
N GLU A 3 -3.33 -14.17 13.05
CA GLU A 3 -4.64 -13.62 12.71
C GLU A 3 -5.38 -13.37 14.02
N ASP A 4 -5.60 -12.11 14.32
CA ASP A 4 -6.43 -11.66 15.41
C ASP A 4 -7.89 -11.80 14.96
N LYS A 5 -8.50 -12.95 15.26
CA LYS A 5 -9.93 -13.22 15.06
C LYS A 5 -10.72 -12.49 16.15
N GLY A 6 -11.14 -11.25 15.91
CA GLY A 6 -11.93 -10.53 16.92
C GLY A 6 -12.42 -9.12 16.60
N LYS A 7 -12.04 -8.54 15.47
CA LYS A 7 -12.74 -7.38 14.89
C LYS A 7 -13.07 -7.79 13.46
N GLU A 8 -14.33 -7.76 13.07
CA GLU A 8 -14.69 -7.75 11.65
C GLU A 8 -13.73 -6.78 10.96
N THR A 9 -13.10 -7.26 9.88
CA THR A 9 -12.05 -6.55 9.15
C THR A 9 -12.63 -5.31 8.48
N GLU A 10 -12.91 -4.27 9.27
CA GLU A 10 -13.10 -2.88 8.85
C GLU A 10 -11.85 -2.35 8.12
N TYR A 11 -10.74 -3.06 8.28
CA TYR A 11 -9.41 -2.70 7.82
C TYR A 11 -9.08 -3.42 6.51
N LEU A 12 -9.12 -2.62 5.42
CA LEU A 12 -8.91 -2.92 3.98
C LEU A 12 -10.19 -3.03 3.15
N GLU A 13 -11.23 -2.24 3.44
CA GLU A 13 -12.16 -1.82 2.40
C GLU A 13 -11.36 -1.12 1.28
N ASN A 14 -11.08 -1.84 0.21
CA ASN A 14 -10.36 -1.33 -0.94
C ASN A 14 -11.39 -0.75 -1.94
N PRO A 15 -11.57 0.59 -2.01
CA PRO A 15 -12.55 1.21 -2.91
C PRO A 15 -12.29 0.87 -4.38
N PHE A 16 -11.04 0.63 -4.78
CA PHE A 16 -10.72 0.17 -6.13
C PHE A 16 -11.29 -1.23 -6.41
N ALA A 17 -11.07 -2.18 -5.49
CA ALA A 17 -11.60 -3.54 -5.66
C ALA A 17 -13.13 -3.55 -5.71
N ARG A 18 -13.78 -2.78 -4.83
CA ARG A 18 -15.25 -2.63 -4.84
C ARG A 18 -15.75 -1.99 -6.13
N TYR A 19 -15.08 -0.95 -6.62
CA TYR A 19 -15.49 -0.27 -7.85
C TYR A 19 -15.33 -1.18 -9.08
N LEU A 20 -14.22 -1.94 -9.14
CA LEU A 20 -14.02 -2.95 -10.18
C LEU A 20 -15.11 -4.02 -10.15
N SER A 21 -15.46 -4.54 -8.97
CA SER A 21 -16.59 -5.47 -8.81
C SER A 21 -17.91 -4.87 -9.28
N ALA A 22 -18.17 -3.59 -8.96
CA ALA A 22 -19.38 -2.90 -9.38
C ALA A 22 -19.48 -2.81 -10.91
N ILE A 23 -18.39 -2.49 -11.60
CA ILE A 23 -18.33 -2.47 -13.08
C ILE A 23 -18.57 -3.86 -13.66
N ILE A 24 -17.99 -4.91 -13.07
CA ILE A 24 -18.22 -6.29 -13.50
C ILE A 24 -19.70 -6.64 -13.37
N TYR A 25 -20.33 -6.32 -12.24
CA TYR A 25 -21.76 -6.52 -12.05
C TYR A 25 -22.62 -5.74 -13.05
N GLU A 26 -22.25 -4.50 -13.39
CA GLU A 26 -22.94 -3.76 -14.45
C GLU A 26 -22.82 -4.46 -15.81
N ASN A 27 -21.64 -4.95 -16.18
CA ASN A 27 -21.41 -5.67 -17.44
C ASN A 27 -22.18 -7.00 -17.49
N GLU A 28 -22.43 -7.64 -16.35
CA GLU A 28 -23.27 -8.83 -16.22
C GLU A 28 -24.78 -8.51 -16.10
N ALA A 29 -25.17 -7.25 -16.26
CA ALA A 29 -26.53 -6.74 -16.03
C ALA A 29 -27.08 -6.99 -14.60
N LYS A 30 -26.20 -7.27 -13.63
CA LYS A 30 -26.51 -7.43 -12.20
C LYS A 30 -26.49 -6.08 -11.48
N PHE A 31 -27.35 -5.16 -11.91
CA PHE A 31 -27.32 -3.77 -11.42
C PHE A 31 -27.58 -3.61 -9.91
N GLN A 32 -28.35 -4.52 -9.28
CA GLN A 32 -28.56 -4.47 -7.83
C GLN A 32 -27.29 -4.78 -7.05
N ASP A 33 -26.48 -5.73 -7.53
CA ASP A 33 -25.19 -6.07 -6.91
C ASP A 33 -24.20 -4.92 -7.08
N ALA A 34 -24.17 -4.29 -8.26
CA ALA A 34 -23.38 -3.06 -8.49
C ALA A 34 -23.78 -1.93 -7.52
N VAL A 35 -25.08 -1.72 -7.32
CA VAL A 35 -25.60 -0.73 -6.35
C VAL A 35 -25.12 -1.01 -4.93
N ILE A 36 -25.05 -2.27 -4.51
CA ILE A 36 -24.51 -2.66 -3.20
C ILE A 36 -23.05 -2.23 -3.07
N GLU A 37 -22.22 -2.50 -4.07
CA GLU A 37 -20.81 -2.13 -4.03
C GLU A 37 -20.60 -0.60 -4.04
N TYR A 38 -21.34 0.16 -4.87
CA TYR A 38 -21.27 1.62 -4.85
C TYR A 38 -21.70 2.23 -3.51
N ARG A 39 -22.71 1.66 -2.85
CA ARG A 39 -23.12 2.10 -1.50
C ARG A 39 -22.03 1.86 -0.46
N LYS A 40 -21.35 0.71 -0.51
CA LYS A 40 -20.24 0.40 0.39
C LYS A 40 -19.07 1.37 0.20
N ILE A 41 -18.71 1.69 -1.05
CA ILE A 41 -17.69 2.71 -1.33
C ILE A 41 -18.11 4.06 -0.77
N LYS A 42 -19.36 4.48 -1.02
CA LYS A 42 -19.91 5.73 -0.51
C LYS A 42 -19.81 5.83 1.01
N SER A 43 -20.18 4.76 1.73
CA SER A 43 -20.13 4.74 3.20
C SER A 43 -18.72 4.69 3.76
N ALA A 44 -17.83 3.89 3.14
CA ALA A 44 -16.48 3.67 3.64
C ALA A 44 -15.49 4.78 3.25
N THR A 45 -15.76 5.50 2.14
CA THR A 45 -14.87 6.53 1.59
C THR A 45 -15.64 7.84 1.34
N PRO A 46 -15.81 8.71 2.36
CA PRO A 46 -16.59 9.94 2.23
C PRO A 46 -16.15 10.86 1.08
N GLY A 47 -14.84 10.91 0.77
CA GLY A 47 -14.32 11.70 -0.35
C GLY A 47 -14.80 11.26 -1.74
N LEU A 48 -15.33 10.03 -1.88
CA LEU A 48 -15.90 9.50 -3.12
C LEU A 48 -17.43 9.60 -3.16
N ALA A 49 -18.07 10.06 -2.08
CA ALA A 49 -19.52 9.97 -1.93
C ALA A 49 -20.31 10.65 -3.07
N ALA A 50 -19.85 11.83 -3.51
CA ALA A 50 -20.50 12.56 -4.61
C ALA A 50 -20.47 11.78 -5.93
N ILE A 51 -19.34 11.14 -6.25
CA ILE A 51 -19.20 10.32 -7.46
C ILE A 51 -20.05 9.05 -7.34
N MET A 52 -20.05 8.41 -6.18
CA MET A 52 -20.89 7.23 -5.96
C MET A 52 -22.38 7.58 -6.04
N ASP A 53 -22.79 8.77 -5.60
CA ASP A 53 -24.17 9.24 -5.76
C ASP A 53 -24.54 9.46 -7.23
N GLN A 54 -23.61 9.95 -8.05
CA GLN A 54 -23.80 10.02 -9.50
C GLN A 54 -24.00 8.62 -10.09
N GLU A 55 -23.17 7.63 -9.72
CA GLU A 55 -23.32 6.25 -10.19
C GLU A 55 -24.65 5.62 -9.75
N LEU A 56 -25.03 5.80 -8.49
CA LEU A 56 -26.30 5.31 -7.95
C LEU A 56 -27.50 5.94 -8.66
N ASN A 57 -27.45 7.23 -8.95
CA ASN A 57 -28.51 7.92 -9.69
C ASN A 57 -28.55 7.53 -11.17
N ARG A 58 -27.39 7.27 -11.78
CA ARG A 58 -27.29 6.73 -13.14
C ARG A 58 -27.98 5.36 -13.23
N LEU A 59 -27.68 4.45 -12.31
CA LEU A 59 -28.25 3.10 -12.31
C LEU A 59 -29.78 3.07 -12.10
N LYS A 60 -30.37 4.03 -11.37
CA LYS A 60 -31.84 4.16 -11.26
C LYS A 60 -32.52 4.33 -12.62
N LYS A 61 -31.84 4.95 -13.59
CA LYS A 61 -32.36 5.24 -14.93
C LYS A 61 -32.19 4.07 -15.91
N ARG A 62 -31.63 2.93 -15.49
CA ARG A 62 -31.33 1.76 -16.33
C ARG A 62 -30.61 2.15 -17.63
N PRO A 63 -29.38 2.69 -17.53
CA PRO A 63 -28.68 3.26 -18.67
C PRO A 63 -28.38 2.18 -19.71
N LYS A 64 -28.43 2.53 -21.00
CA LYS A 64 -27.78 1.72 -22.03
C LYS A 64 -26.27 1.91 -21.86
N LEU A 65 -25.58 0.86 -21.47
CA LEU A 65 -24.13 0.90 -21.25
C LEU A 65 -23.42 1.06 -22.59
N ASN A 66 -22.52 2.04 -22.69
CA ASN A 66 -21.48 2.16 -23.71
C ASN A 66 -20.37 3.03 -23.11
N ASP A 67 -19.89 2.61 -21.94
CA ASP A 67 -19.02 3.45 -21.12
C ASP A 67 -17.56 3.00 -21.28
N LEU A 68 -16.63 3.89 -20.96
CA LEU A 68 -15.22 3.57 -20.82
C LEU A 68 -14.77 3.95 -19.41
N VAL A 69 -14.25 2.98 -18.66
CA VAL A 69 -13.57 3.23 -17.39
C VAL A 69 -12.07 3.16 -17.63
N VAL A 70 -11.37 4.24 -17.27
CA VAL A 70 -9.92 4.32 -17.31
C VAL A 70 -9.38 4.27 -15.90
N PHE A 71 -8.58 3.26 -15.59
CA PHE A 71 -7.79 3.18 -14.36
C PHE A 71 -6.37 3.66 -14.62
N VAL A 72 -5.84 4.44 -13.67
CA VAL A 72 -4.48 4.97 -13.78
C VAL A 72 -3.72 4.74 -12.49
N ASP A 73 -2.66 3.94 -12.56
CA ASP A 73 -1.70 3.77 -11.47
C ASP A 73 -0.76 4.98 -11.43
N MET A 74 -0.79 5.72 -10.33
CA MET A 74 -0.02 6.94 -10.12
C MET A 74 1.13 6.69 -9.15
N GLY A 75 2.34 7.06 -9.57
CA GLY A 75 3.55 6.94 -8.77
C GLY A 75 3.92 5.50 -8.43
N LYS A 76 4.72 5.34 -7.38
CA LYS A 76 5.11 4.03 -6.85
C LYS A 76 4.95 4.02 -5.34
N SER A 77 4.58 2.86 -4.81
CA SER A 77 4.41 2.62 -3.39
C SER A 77 5.64 3.04 -2.57
N PRO A 78 5.44 3.41 -1.29
CA PRO A 78 6.53 3.71 -0.37
C PRO A 78 7.60 2.60 -0.35
N GLN A 79 8.86 2.99 -0.29
CA GLN A 79 9.99 2.06 -0.25
C GLN A 79 10.52 1.91 1.17
N LYS A 80 11.01 0.71 1.49
CA LYS A 80 11.66 0.46 2.78
C LYS A 80 13.10 0.97 2.75
N ALA A 81 13.52 1.61 3.83
CA ALA A 81 14.91 1.95 4.12
C ALA A 81 15.30 1.36 5.48
N GLU A 82 16.54 0.89 5.60
CA GLU A 82 17.07 0.41 6.88
C GLU A 82 17.33 1.59 7.81
N VAL A 83 16.91 1.45 9.06
CA VAL A 83 17.19 2.40 10.13
C VAL A 83 17.73 1.65 11.33
N SER A 84 18.84 2.13 11.87
CA SER A 84 19.46 1.59 13.08
C SER A 84 19.38 2.60 14.21
N HIS A 85 19.07 2.12 15.40
CA HIS A 85 19.13 2.91 16.63
C HIS A 85 19.99 2.16 17.64
N LYS A 86 20.90 2.88 18.30
CA LYS A 86 21.67 2.40 19.45
C LYS A 86 21.30 3.24 20.65
N GLY A 87 20.98 2.60 21.76
CA GLY A 87 20.63 3.27 23.00
C GLY A 87 21.17 2.52 24.21
N ASN A 88 21.39 3.24 25.30
CA ASN A 88 21.73 2.64 26.59
C ASN A 88 20.43 2.39 27.37
N GLY A 89 20.29 1.21 27.93
CA GLY A 89 19.18 0.82 28.80
C GLY A 89 19.67 0.13 30.06
N LYS A 90 18.75 -0.29 30.92
CA LYS A 90 19.04 -1.15 32.07
C LYS A 90 18.24 -2.44 31.93
N ASN A 91 18.84 -3.58 32.26
CA ASN A 91 18.10 -4.84 32.35
C ASN A 91 17.25 -4.90 33.64
N SER A 92 16.49 -5.98 33.84
CA SER A 92 15.67 -6.21 35.04
C SER A 92 16.44 -6.27 36.36
N LYS A 93 17.78 -6.36 36.30
CA LYS A 93 18.70 -6.33 37.46
C LYS A 93 19.43 -4.99 37.59
N GLY A 94 19.04 -3.96 36.85
CA GLY A 94 19.66 -2.63 36.90
C GLY A 94 21.00 -2.48 36.19
N LEU A 95 21.50 -3.53 35.53
CA LEU A 95 22.78 -3.52 34.81
C LEU A 95 22.66 -2.70 33.53
N GLY A 96 23.63 -1.83 33.24
CA GLY A 96 23.69 -1.08 31.99
C GLY A 96 23.85 -2.00 30.78
N VAL A 97 23.01 -1.82 29.79
CA VAL A 97 22.95 -2.61 28.57
C VAL A 97 22.95 -1.69 27.36
N VAL A 98 23.80 -1.96 26.37
CA VAL A 98 23.72 -1.29 25.07
C VAL A 98 22.75 -2.07 24.19
N VAL A 99 21.64 -1.45 23.82
CA VAL A 99 20.62 -2.00 22.95
C VAL A 99 20.82 -1.43 21.56
N SER A 100 21.08 -2.29 20.57
CA SER A 100 21.10 -1.93 19.16
C SER A 100 19.92 -2.60 18.46
N ILE A 101 19.08 -1.81 17.79
CA ILE A 101 17.97 -2.31 16.98
C ILE A 101 18.13 -1.85 15.53
N VAL A 102 17.73 -2.71 14.60
CA VAL A 102 17.72 -2.43 13.16
C VAL A 102 16.33 -2.80 12.64
N TYR A 103 15.70 -1.89 11.87
CA TYR A 103 14.37 -2.13 11.31
C TYR A 103 14.16 -1.43 9.98
N ALA A 104 13.17 -1.90 9.22
CA ALA A 104 12.75 -1.29 7.97
C ALA A 104 11.74 -0.16 8.25
N GLN A 105 12.02 1.04 7.74
CA GLN A 105 11.10 2.17 7.74
C GLN A 105 10.58 2.44 6.32
N TYR A 106 9.27 2.63 6.16
CA TYR A 106 8.72 3.08 4.89
C TYR A 106 8.97 4.57 4.66
N LYS A 107 9.37 4.93 3.43
CA LYS A 107 9.56 6.29 2.95
C LYS A 107 8.72 6.50 1.70
N ALA A 108 7.94 7.58 1.70
CA ALA A 108 7.17 8.02 0.53
C ALA A 108 8.09 8.31 -0.66
N ARG A 109 7.53 8.20 -1.87
CA ARG A 109 8.25 8.47 -3.11
C ARG A 109 7.57 9.63 -3.83
N PRO A 110 8.25 10.76 -4.06
CA PRO A 110 7.67 11.84 -4.82
C PRO A 110 7.56 11.45 -6.30
N TYR A 111 6.54 11.99 -6.97
CA TYR A 111 6.28 11.88 -8.40
C TYR A 111 5.54 13.15 -8.86
N ALA A 112 5.76 13.57 -10.09
CA ALA A 112 5.31 14.87 -10.57
C ALA A 112 3.82 14.88 -10.93
N VAL A 113 3.33 13.80 -11.54
CA VAL A 113 1.95 13.75 -12.05
C VAL A 113 0.95 13.58 -10.89
N LYS A 114 -0.06 14.44 -10.80
CA LYS A 114 -1.10 14.42 -9.74
C LYS A 114 -2.48 14.03 -10.24
N SER A 115 -2.73 14.14 -11.53
CA SER A 115 -3.94 13.63 -12.18
C SER A 115 -3.70 13.52 -13.69
N CYS A 116 -4.64 12.92 -14.41
CA CYS A 116 -4.61 12.87 -15.87
C CYS A 116 -5.92 13.40 -16.45
N LYS A 117 -5.86 14.09 -17.59
CA LYS A 117 -7.00 14.23 -18.49
C LYS A 117 -7.09 12.99 -19.38
N VAL A 118 -8.29 12.46 -19.56
CA VAL A 118 -8.57 11.35 -20.48
C VAL A 118 -9.04 11.92 -21.79
N LEU A 119 -8.36 11.55 -22.87
CA LEU A 119 -8.76 11.86 -24.24
C LEU A 119 -9.22 10.56 -24.91
N VAL A 120 -10.41 10.59 -25.51
CA VAL A 120 -10.96 9.52 -26.34
C VAL A 120 -11.11 10.05 -27.75
N ASN A 121 -10.44 9.42 -28.72
CA ASN A 121 -10.30 9.89 -30.11
C ASN A 121 -9.90 11.37 -30.20
N GLY A 122 -8.93 11.78 -29.36
CA GLY A 122 -8.44 13.15 -29.29
C GLY A 122 -9.36 14.16 -28.58
N THR A 123 -10.54 13.75 -28.11
CA THR A 123 -11.47 14.63 -27.38
C THR A 123 -11.37 14.39 -25.88
N GLU A 124 -11.18 15.45 -25.09
CA GLU A 124 -11.15 15.37 -23.62
C GLU A 124 -12.52 14.94 -23.07
N THR A 125 -12.58 13.84 -22.32
CA THR A 125 -13.81 13.31 -21.71
C THR A 125 -13.89 13.55 -20.21
N GLY A 126 -12.78 13.96 -19.60
CA GLY A 126 -12.73 14.37 -18.20
C GLY A 126 -11.37 14.14 -17.55
N GLN A 127 -11.27 14.54 -16.29
CA GLN A 127 -10.08 14.38 -15.47
C GLN A 127 -10.23 13.19 -14.51
N THR A 128 -9.14 12.48 -14.29
CA THR A 128 -9.10 11.37 -13.33
C THR A 128 -9.20 11.87 -11.90
N ILE A 129 -9.93 11.12 -11.08
CA ILE A 129 -10.06 11.34 -9.63
C ILE A 129 -9.33 10.23 -8.85
N PRO A 130 -8.82 10.51 -7.64
CA PRO A 130 -8.20 9.48 -6.80
C PRO A 130 -9.26 8.49 -6.31
N LEU A 131 -9.14 7.23 -6.72
CA LEU A 131 -10.00 6.13 -6.27
C LEU A 131 -9.46 5.48 -5.00
N TYR A 132 -8.14 5.30 -4.91
CA TYR A 132 -7.51 4.66 -3.77
C TYR A 132 -6.10 5.19 -3.48
N HIS A 133 -5.85 5.60 -2.23
CA HIS A 133 -4.53 6.04 -1.75
C HIS A 133 -3.77 4.89 -1.08
N LEU A 134 -3.21 3.98 -1.89
CA LEU A 134 -2.50 2.79 -1.41
C LEU A 134 -1.25 3.15 -0.60
N GLY A 135 -0.43 4.07 -1.09
CA GLY A 135 0.79 4.51 -0.40
C GLY A 135 0.51 5.12 0.97
N LYS A 136 -0.55 5.94 1.07
CA LYS A 136 -1.02 6.46 2.37
C LYS A 136 -1.45 5.33 3.30
N THR A 137 -2.20 4.35 2.80
CA THR A 137 -2.65 3.19 3.59
C THR A 137 -1.47 2.40 4.15
N ILE A 138 -0.43 2.18 3.33
CA ILE A 138 0.81 1.52 3.76
C ILE A 138 1.50 2.31 4.87
N LEU A 139 1.63 3.63 4.73
CA LEU A 139 2.28 4.50 5.71
C LEU A 139 1.50 4.55 7.03
N ASP A 140 0.18 4.73 6.97
CA ASP A 140 -0.67 4.77 8.16
C ASP A 140 -0.60 3.44 8.94
N GLN A 141 -0.64 2.31 8.22
CA GLN A 141 -0.54 0.99 8.84
C GLN A 141 0.84 0.74 9.44
N TYR A 142 1.89 1.21 8.76
CA TYR A 142 3.25 1.15 9.29
C TYR A 142 3.34 1.95 10.59
N GLU A 143 2.92 3.21 10.62
CA GLU A 143 3.01 4.04 11.82
C GLU A 143 2.18 3.48 12.99
N LYS A 144 0.98 2.93 12.72
CA LYS A 144 0.18 2.22 13.74
C LYS A 144 0.92 1.01 14.35
N SER A 145 1.68 0.27 13.55
CA SER A 145 2.36 -0.96 13.97
C SER A 145 3.81 -0.76 14.44
N LYS A 146 4.40 0.40 14.14
CA LYS A 146 5.82 0.73 14.39
C LYS A 146 6.21 0.62 15.86
N GLY A 147 5.40 1.14 16.78
CA GLY A 147 5.70 1.05 18.22
C GLY A 147 5.80 -0.39 18.71
N LYS A 148 4.85 -1.25 18.29
CA LYS A 148 4.85 -2.69 18.60
C LYS A 148 6.06 -3.40 17.99
N LEU A 149 6.45 -3.03 16.77
CA LEU A 149 7.67 -3.54 16.12
C LEU A 149 8.93 -3.15 16.91
N ILE A 150 9.10 -1.86 17.21
CA ILE A 150 10.26 -1.35 17.97
C ILE A 150 10.35 -2.01 19.34
N GLY A 151 9.24 -2.12 20.08
CA GLY A 151 9.21 -2.79 21.38
C GLY A 151 9.68 -4.25 21.31
N LYS A 152 9.25 -5.00 20.29
CA LYS A 152 9.72 -6.38 20.05
C LYS A 152 11.22 -6.44 19.77
N LEU A 153 11.76 -5.48 19.02
CA LEU A 153 13.18 -5.41 18.71
C LEU A 153 14.02 -5.06 19.96
N ILE A 154 13.55 -4.11 20.77
CA ILE A 154 14.20 -3.77 22.04
C ILE A 154 14.24 -4.99 22.97
N ALA A 155 13.12 -5.70 23.13
CA ALA A 155 13.06 -6.91 23.95
C ALA A 155 14.02 -8.00 23.45
N ARG A 156 14.09 -8.22 22.12
CA ARG A 156 15.03 -9.17 21.50
C ARG A 156 16.49 -8.78 21.77
N ALA A 157 16.83 -7.51 21.61
CA ALA A 157 18.18 -7.01 21.86
C ALA A 157 18.57 -7.07 23.35
N ALA A 158 17.62 -6.79 24.26
CA ALA A 158 17.84 -6.95 25.71
C ALA A 158 18.05 -8.43 26.12
N LEU A 159 17.33 -9.38 25.51
CA LEU A 159 17.56 -10.81 25.75
C LEU A 159 18.98 -11.23 25.32
N LYS A 160 19.42 -10.77 24.14
CA LYS A 160 20.74 -11.09 23.58
C LYS A 160 21.89 -10.62 24.47
N THR A 161 21.77 -9.42 25.02
CA THR A 161 22.78 -8.84 25.91
C THR A 161 22.80 -9.53 27.27
N ALA A 162 21.66 -9.99 27.78
CA ALA A 162 21.62 -10.81 28.98
C ALA A 162 22.33 -12.17 28.80
N VAL A 163 22.18 -12.82 27.63
CA VAL A 163 22.91 -14.05 27.29
C VAL A 163 24.43 -13.82 27.26
N GLN A 164 24.88 -12.73 26.64
CA GLN A 164 26.31 -12.36 26.64
C GLN A 164 26.86 -12.13 28.05
N ALA A 165 26.13 -11.39 28.90
CA ALA A 165 26.54 -11.14 30.28
C ALA A 165 26.57 -12.43 31.13
N GLY A 166 25.60 -13.32 30.94
CA GLY A 166 25.58 -14.65 31.57
C GLY A 166 26.76 -15.52 31.12
N GLY A 167 27.08 -15.52 29.82
CA GLY A 167 28.26 -16.19 29.27
C GLY A 167 29.56 -15.69 29.90
N GLN A 168 29.75 -14.37 29.97
CA GLN A 168 30.91 -13.76 30.61
C GLN A 168 31.00 -14.06 32.13
N ALA A 169 29.87 -14.11 32.84
CA ALA A 169 29.86 -14.48 34.25
C ALA A 169 30.25 -15.96 34.46
N MET A 170 29.76 -16.86 33.61
CA MET A 170 30.12 -18.28 33.62
C MET A 170 31.61 -18.52 33.29
N MET A 171 32.21 -17.69 32.41
CA MET A 171 33.66 -17.74 32.13
C MET A 171 34.53 -17.41 33.36
N LYS A 172 33.99 -16.70 34.36
CA LYS A 172 34.69 -16.38 35.62
C LYS A 172 34.53 -17.45 36.72
N SER A 173 33.70 -18.48 36.51
CA SER A 173 33.49 -19.57 37.48
C SER A 173 34.71 -20.48 37.55
N ASP A 174 35.14 -20.99 38.71
CA ASP A 174 36.32 -21.88 38.80
C ASP A 174 36.13 -23.28 38.21
N ASN A 175 34.89 -23.70 37.95
CA ASN A 175 34.60 -24.99 37.34
C ASN A 175 34.88 -24.97 35.84
N THR A 176 35.84 -25.78 35.38
CA THR A 176 36.26 -25.88 33.97
C THR A 176 35.10 -26.14 33.00
N ALA A 177 34.13 -26.99 33.36
CA ALA A 177 32.97 -27.25 32.51
C ALA A 177 32.06 -26.02 32.37
N VAL A 178 31.89 -25.25 33.45
CA VAL A 178 31.12 -23.99 33.45
C VAL A 178 31.84 -22.89 32.68
N LYS A 179 33.18 -22.80 32.79
CA LYS A 179 34.00 -21.88 31.98
C LYS A 179 33.84 -22.13 30.48
N VAL A 180 33.91 -23.39 30.06
CA VAL A 180 33.76 -23.80 28.65
C VAL A 180 32.35 -23.48 28.13
N ALA A 181 31.31 -23.74 28.92
CA ALA A 181 29.94 -23.35 28.58
C ALA A 181 29.76 -21.83 28.45
N GLY A 182 30.40 -21.05 29.32
CA GLY A 182 30.41 -19.58 29.28
C GLY A 182 31.06 -19.02 28.01
N LEU A 183 32.20 -19.59 27.61
CA LEU A 183 32.90 -19.20 26.38
C LEU A 183 32.04 -19.45 25.13
N ALA A 184 31.42 -20.63 25.03
CA ALA A 184 30.51 -20.96 23.94
C ALA A 184 29.32 -19.98 23.85
N ALA A 185 28.71 -19.64 24.99
CA ALA A 185 27.61 -18.68 25.07
C ALA A 185 28.04 -17.25 24.67
N ALA A 186 29.23 -16.80 25.08
CA ALA A 186 29.77 -15.49 24.74
C ALA A 186 30.08 -15.35 23.24
N ILE A 187 30.73 -16.36 22.63
CA ILE A 187 31.03 -16.39 21.19
C ILE A 187 29.74 -16.38 20.36
N PHE A 188 28.77 -17.22 20.72
CA PHE A 188 27.48 -17.28 20.02
C PHE A 188 26.70 -15.97 20.16
N GLY A 189 26.72 -15.36 21.34
CA GLY A 189 26.13 -14.05 21.60
C GLY A 189 26.78 -12.93 20.77
N ALA A 190 28.11 -12.92 20.63
CA ALA A 190 28.84 -11.92 19.85
C ALA A 190 28.62 -12.09 18.34
N ALA A 191 28.68 -13.32 17.81
CA ALA A 191 28.45 -13.60 16.40
C ALA A 191 27.03 -13.22 15.94
N SER A 192 26.02 -13.52 16.75
CA SER A 192 24.64 -13.13 16.44
C SER A 192 24.44 -11.61 16.42
N ALA A 193 25.22 -10.83 17.18
CA ALA A 193 25.12 -9.36 17.26
C ALA A 193 25.45 -8.66 15.94
N ALA A 194 26.29 -9.26 15.10
CA ALA A 194 26.77 -8.68 13.85
C ALA A 194 25.83 -8.89 12.64
N VAL A 195 24.76 -9.69 12.76
CA VAL A 195 23.99 -10.21 11.60
C VAL A 195 22.57 -9.61 11.47
N GLU A 196 22.16 -8.68 12.34
CA GLU A 196 20.81 -8.10 12.26
C GLU A 196 20.70 -7.05 11.15
N ARG A 197 20.11 -7.45 10.01
CA ARG A 197 19.69 -6.57 8.92
C ARG A 197 18.16 -6.50 8.86
N ALA A 198 17.65 -5.35 8.44
CA ALA A 198 16.24 -5.19 8.18
C ALA A 198 15.84 -5.92 6.89
N ASP A 199 14.66 -6.57 6.89
CA ASP A 199 14.07 -7.08 5.65
C ASP A 199 13.51 -5.93 4.82
N LEU A 200 14.29 -5.50 3.83
CA LEU A 200 13.95 -4.42 2.92
C LEU A 200 13.11 -4.88 1.72
N ARG A 201 12.81 -6.17 1.59
CA ARG A 201 11.96 -6.66 0.50
C ARG A 201 10.55 -6.10 0.65
N SER A 202 10.04 -5.50 -0.42
CA SER A 202 8.68 -4.99 -0.52
C SER A 202 8.23 -4.98 -1.99
N TRP A 203 6.92 -4.92 -2.23
CA TRP A 203 6.38 -4.69 -3.57
C TRP A 203 6.56 -3.23 -3.98
N THR A 204 7.76 -2.92 -4.49
CA THR A 204 8.14 -1.58 -4.99
C THR A 204 7.49 -1.22 -6.34
N THR A 205 6.75 -2.16 -6.92
CA THR A 205 6.01 -2.03 -8.19
C THR A 205 4.52 -1.78 -7.98
N LEU A 206 4.01 -1.72 -6.75
CA LEU A 206 2.67 -1.20 -6.53
C LEU A 206 2.61 0.31 -6.79
N PRO A 207 1.45 0.88 -7.15
CA PRO A 207 1.28 2.33 -7.26
C PRO A 207 1.25 3.01 -5.88
N ASP A 208 1.44 4.33 -5.87
CA ASP A 208 1.14 5.16 -4.70
C ASP A 208 -0.37 5.43 -4.61
N GLN A 209 -1.01 5.73 -5.75
CA GLN A 209 -2.45 5.93 -5.85
C GLN A 209 -3.01 5.24 -7.07
N ILE A 210 -4.26 4.81 -6.99
CA ILE A 210 -5.04 4.36 -8.14
C ILE A 210 -6.08 5.44 -8.41
N HIS A 211 -6.07 5.96 -9.62
CA HIS A 211 -7.03 6.94 -10.11
C HIS A 211 -8.03 6.29 -11.05
N MET A 212 -9.19 6.92 -11.20
CA MET A 212 -10.20 6.50 -12.17
C MET A 212 -10.82 7.68 -12.92
N GLN A 213 -11.33 7.43 -14.12
CA GLN A 213 -12.26 8.29 -14.83
C GLN A 213 -13.25 7.39 -15.58
N ARG A 214 -14.53 7.76 -15.61
CA ARG A 214 -15.56 7.06 -16.39
C ARG A 214 -16.14 8.02 -17.42
N SER A 215 -16.00 7.65 -18.68
CA SER A 215 -16.64 8.31 -19.81
C SER A 215 -17.93 7.57 -20.14
N TYR A 216 -19.05 8.28 -20.28
CA TYR A 216 -20.37 7.67 -20.48
C TYR A 216 -20.86 7.84 -21.91
N GLY A 217 -21.64 6.87 -22.40
CA GLY A 217 -22.40 7.02 -23.65
C GLY A 217 -21.53 7.22 -24.89
N LEU A 218 -20.37 6.55 -24.95
CA LEU A 218 -19.49 6.56 -26.12
C LEU A 218 -20.10 5.74 -27.26
N ALA A 219 -19.58 5.94 -28.48
CA ALA A 219 -19.92 5.07 -29.60
C ALA A 219 -19.35 3.65 -29.35
N PRO A 220 -20.12 2.58 -29.60
CA PRO A 220 -19.57 1.22 -29.60
C PRO A 220 -18.46 1.07 -30.64
N GLY A 221 -17.51 0.17 -30.39
CA GLY A 221 -16.42 -0.17 -31.30
C GLY A 221 -15.04 0.21 -30.77
N LYS A 222 -14.08 0.34 -31.69
CA LYS A 222 -12.70 0.71 -31.36
C LYS A 222 -12.62 2.19 -31.00
N GLN A 223 -11.98 2.47 -29.88
CA GLN A 223 -11.69 3.81 -29.39
C GLN A 223 -10.19 3.95 -29.14
N VAL A 224 -9.63 5.12 -29.44
CA VAL A 224 -8.23 5.44 -29.13
C VAL A 224 -8.19 6.28 -27.86
N VAL A 225 -7.48 5.79 -26.84
CA VAL A 225 -7.39 6.44 -25.52
C VAL A 225 -5.98 6.98 -25.30
N GLN A 226 -5.88 8.22 -24.83
CA GLN A 226 -4.62 8.85 -24.43
C GLN A 226 -4.81 9.62 -23.12
N LEU A 227 -3.75 9.70 -22.31
CA LEU A 227 -3.69 10.51 -21.11
C LEU A 227 -2.85 11.76 -21.34
N SER A 228 -3.34 12.91 -20.90
CA SER A 228 -2.53 14.12 -20.67
C SER A 228 -2.23 14.22 -19.17
N TYR A 229 -0.95 14.24 -18.82
CA TYR A 229 -0.45 14.22 -17.45
C TYR A 229 -0.44 15.62 -16.85
N LEU A 230 -1.09 15.80 -15.70
CA LEU A 230 -1.16 17.09 -15.02
C LEU A 230 -0.31 17.09 -13.74
N ASP A 231 0.45 18.16 -13.53
CA ASP A 231 1.14 18.42 -12.27
C ASP A 231 0.19 18.93 -11.16
N ALA A 232 0.74 19.34 -10.02
CA ALA A 232 -0.04 19.88 -8.90
C ALA A 232 -0.70 21.24 -9.19
N ALA A 233 -0.16 22.01 -10.14
CA ALA A 233 -0.71 23.29 -10.56
C ALA A 233 -1.72 23.14 -11.72
N GLY A 234 -1.90 21.92 -12.25
CA GLY A 234 -2.78 21.62 -13.37
C GLY A 234 -2.12 21.83 -14.74
N ASN A 235 -0.80 22.04 -14.80
CA ASN A 235 -0.09 22.15 -16.07
C ASN A 235 0.09 20.78 -16.71
N GLU A 236 -0.05 20.70 -18.03
CA GLU A 236 0.30 19.51 -18.78
C GLU A 236 1.82 19.33 -18.81
N ILE A 237 2.30 18.20 -18.29
CA ILE A 237 3.73 17.85 -18.19
C ILE A 237 4.11 16.62 -19.01
N GLY A 238 3.21 16.16 -19.88
CA GLY A 238 3.44 15.09 -20.84
C GLY A 238 2.18 14.33 -21.20
N ARG A 239 2.33 13.31 -22.06
CA ARG A 239 1.24 12.43 -22.48
C ARG A 239 1.65 10.97 -22.48
N SER A 240 0.67 10.07 -22.40
CA SER A 240 0.88 8.64 -22.66
C SER A 240 1.00 8.34 -24.15
N ALA A 241 1.47 7.14 -24.47
CA ALA A 241 1.17 6.54 -25.77
C ALA A 241 -0.35 6.37 -25.93
N GLU A 242 -0.80 6.37 -27.18
CA GLU A 242 -2.17 5.99 -27.51
C GLU A 242 -2.38 4.50 -27.31
N GLN A 243 -3.58 4.13 -26.84
CA GLN A 243 -3.99 2.76 -26.66
C GLN A 243 -5.35 2.53 -27.31
N GLU A 244 -5.45 1.56 -28.22
CA GLU A 244 -6.75 1.10 -28.73
C GLU A 244 -7.48 0.29 -27.66
N VAL A 245 -8.76 0.60 -27.46
CA VAL A 245 -9.64 -0.07 -26.52
C VAL A 245 -10.97 -0.35 -27.22
N MET A 246 -11.48 -1.56 -27.06
CA MET A 246 -12.78 -1.94 -27.60
C MET A 246 -13.88 -1.67 -26.57
N ILE A 247 -14.95 -0.99 -26.99
CA ILE A 247 -16.17 -0.83 -26.21
C ILE A 247 -17.27 -1.65 -26.91
N PRO A 248 -17.62 -2.84 -26.41
CA PRO A 248 -18.74 -3.60 -26.95
C PRO A 248 -20.05 -2.84 -26.74
N GLU A 249 -21.00 -3.00 -27.67
CA GLU A 249 -22.33 -2.41 -27.49
C GLU A 249 -23.00 -2.96 -26.23
N GLY A 250 -23.57 -2.09 -25.40
CA GLY A 250 -24.25 -2.53 -24.19
C GLY A 250 -23.31 -2.91 -23.05
N GLN A 251 -22.02 -2.59 -23.13
CA GLN A 251 -21.01 -2.93 -22.11
C GLN A 251 -20.11 -1.75 -21.73
N ILE A 252 -19.31 -1.96 -20.70
CA ILE A 252 -18.28 -1.04 -20.23
C ILE A 252 -16.92 -1.55 -20.71
N GLY A 253 -16.25 -0.75 -21.53
CA GLY A 253 -14.83 -0.95 -21.86
C GLY A 253 -13.93 -0.53 -20.71
N VAL A 254 -12.77 -1.17 -20.57
CA VAL A 254 -11.79 -0.83 -19.53
C VAL A 254 -10.42 -0.56 -20.16
N ALA A 255 -9.82 0.56 -19.80
CA ALA A 255 -8.43 0.87 -20.10
C ALA A 255 -7.63 0.97 -18.80
N TYR A 256 -6.36 0.55 -18.85
CA TYR A 256 -5.46 0.64 -17.71
C TYR A 256 -4.14 1.27 -18.15
N PHE A 257 -3.73 2.30 -17.42
CA PHE A 257 -2.47 2.99 -17.63
C PHE A 257 -1.65 3.00 -16.36
N ARG A 258 -0.34 3.13 -16.54
CA ARG A 258 0.61 3.26 -15.45
C ARG A 258 1.51 4.46 -15.65
N VAL A 259 1.51 5.37 -14.68
CA VAL A 259 2.22 6.64 -14.68
C VAL A 259 3.17 6.69 -13.49
N VAL A 260 4.46 6.52 -13.76
CA VAL A 260 5.52 6.45 -12.72
C VAL A 260 6.24 7.79 -12.53
N ARG A 261 5.97 8.78 -13.39
CA ARG A 261 6.68 10.07 -13.48
C ARG A 261 6.28 11.05 -12.38
#